data_AF-A0AAU6UG11-F1
#
_entry.id   AF-A0AAU6UG11-F1
#
_cell.length_a   1.000
_cell.length_b   1.000
_cell.length_c   1.000
_cell.angle_alpha   90.00
_cell.angle_beta   90.00
_cell.angle_gamma   90.00
#
_symmetry.space_group_name_H-M   'P 1'
#
loop_
_entity.id
_entity.type
_entity.pdbx_description
1 polymer ?
#
loop_
_entity_poly.entity_id
_entity_poly.type
_entity_poly.pdbx_seq_one_letter_code
_entity_poly.pdbx_strand_id
1 'polypeptide(L)'
;MIKTFIIHVSQGYEVRRQHIDNHLPQRGITDYEYMLRGDISDLTPSIRNHFFSDKLSLGQMSCFYKHYLVMKEALARKIEPVLVLEDDVILNENFLQEMAAIEQELTSMRNYYINIEEASNSVPLAIRKPGQRFYLCRVNKLTGGYIFDLVFAEKFVNYVENQQNDVPIDGMIGNLVDQLEFNLYWAHPPLVKQGSKNGMFASELSGRDAGFYPAVRNWFKDIYRIYIRSHLSKKQRELFKNRLKY
;
A
#
# COMPACT_ATOMS: atom_id res chain seq x y z
N MET A 1 -17.77 -5.96 6.31
CA MET A 1 -16.41 -5.50 6.59
C MET A 1 -15.48 -6.33 5.74
N ILE A 2 -14.67 -5.67 4.93
CA ILE A 2 -13.66 -6.30 4.09
C ILE A 2 -12.69 -7.14 4.93
N LYS A 3 -12.34 -8.34 4.44
CA LYS A 3 -11.33 -9.18 5.08
C LYS A 3 -9.97 -8.49 5.01
N THR A 4 -9.30 -8.40 6.16
CA THR A 4 -8.06 -7.64 6.32
C THR A 4 -6.86 -8.57 6.53
N PHE A 5 -5.79 -8.34 5.78
CA PHE A 5 -4.49 -8.97 6.01
C PHE A 5 -3.46 -7.94 6.47
N ILE A 6 -2.62 -8.35 7.41
CA ILE A 6 -1.52 -7.52 7.95
C ILE A 6 -0.18 -8.10 7.49
N ILE A 7 0.61 -7.30 6.80
CA ILE A 7 1.99 -7.62 6.44
C ILE A 7 2.87 -7.35 7.65
N HIS A 8 3.51 -8.40 8.17
CA HIS A 8 4.28 -8.33 9.41
C HIS A 8 5.46 -9.29 9.37
N VAL A 9 6.60 -8.86 9.94
CA VAL A 9 7.77 -9.73 10.17
C VAL A 9 7.55 -10.53 11.45
N SER A 10 7.78 -11.84 11.41
CA SER A 10 7.32 -12.73 12.49
C SER A 10 8.12 -12.63 13.80
N GLN A 11 9.37 -12.14 13.77
CA GLN A 11 10.27 -12.06 14.93
C GLN A 11 10.98 -10.72 14.99
N GLY A 12 11.15 -10.16 16.20
CA GLY A 12 11.89 -8.91 16.44
C GLY A 12 11.07 -7.64 16.21
N TYR A 13 9.76 -7.79 15.95
CA TYR A 13 8.82 -6.72 15.65
C TYR A 13 7.62 -6.72 16.61
N GLU A 14 7.80 -7.24 17.82
CA GLU A 14 6.74 -7.44 18.82
C GLU A 14 6.06 -6.13 19.22
N VAL A 15 6.79 -5.01 19.20
CA VAL A 15 6.23 -3.68 19.47
C VAL A 15 5.25 -3.25 18.37
N ARG A 16 5.56 -3.52 17.11
CA ARG A 16 4.64 -3.25 15.98
C ARG A 16 3.43 -4.17 16.05
N ARG A 17 3.64 -5.43 16.42
CA ARG A 17 2.55 -6.38 16.64
C ARG A 17 1.57 -5.87 17.69
N GLN A 18 2.08 -5.48 18.86
CA GLN A 18 1.28 -4.94 19.95
C GLN A 18 0.55 -3.64 19.55
N HIS A 19 1.19 -2.78 18.75
CA HIS A 19 0.54 -1.60 18.19
C HIS A 19 -0.68 -1.98 17.35
N ILE A 20 -0.54 -2.91 16.41
CA ILE A 20 -1.66 -3.35 15.55
C ILE A 20 -2.76 -4.02 16.37
N ASP A 21 -2.39 -4.92 17.28
CA ASP A 21 -3.35 -5.67 18.12
C ASP A 21 -4.21 -4.73 18.98
N ASN A 22 -3.68 -3.55 19.36
CA ASN A 22 -4.42 -2.54 20.10
C ASN A 22 -5.14 -1.53 19.18
N HIS A 23 -4.46 -1.05 18.14
CA HIS A 23 -4.91 0.07 17.31
C HIS A 23 -6.07 -0.34 16.38
N LEU A 24 -6.00 -1.51 15.76
CA LEU A 24 -7.03 -1.94 14.81
C LEU A 24 -8.41 -2.12 15.47
N PRO A 25 -8.54 -2.81 16.62
CA PRO A 25 -9.84 -2.94 17.30
C PRO A 25 -10.40 -1.59 17.78
N GLN A 26 -9.55 -0.67 18.26
CA GLN A 26 -9.97 0.68 18.64
C GLN A 26 -10.53 1.49 17.47
N ARG A 27 -10.13 1.14 16.25
CA ARG A 27 -10.60 1.71 14.99
C ARG A 27 -11.62 0.80 14.29
N GLY A 28 -12.12 -0.22 15.00
CA GLY A 28 -13.20 -1.12 14.60
C GLY A 28 -12.84 -2.23 13.63
N ILE A 29 -11.56 -2.47 13.33
CA ILE A 29 -11.14 -3.69 12.61
C ILE A 29 -10.83 -4.77 13.64
N THR A 30 -11.70 -5.76 13.75
CA THR A 30 -11.55 -6.88 14.71
C THR A 30 -11.31 -8.23 14.05
N ASP A 31 -11.60 -8.38 12.75
CA ASP A 31 -11.28 -9.57 11.96
C ASP A 31 -10.14 -9.27 10.99
N TYR A 32 -8.93 -9.68 11.36
CA TYR A 32 -7.73 -9.56 10.55
C TYR A 32 -6.80 -10.75 10.75
N GLU A 33 -5.99 -11.03 9.72
CA GLU A 33 -5.02 -12.13 9.71
C GLU A 33 -3.62 -11.60 9.41
N TYR A 34 -2.59 -12.09 10.12
CA TYR A 34 -1.21 -11.74 9.81
C TYR A 34 -0.63 -12.66 8.72
N MET A 35 0.01 -12.07 7.71
CA MET A 35 0.87 -12.80 6.79
C MET A 35 2.27 -12.96 7.41
N LEU A 36 2.42 -14.01 8.23
CA LEU A 36 3.67 -14.32 8.92
C LEU A 36 4.68 -15.06 8.03
N ARG A 37 4.22 -15.65 6.91
CA ARG A 37 5.11 -16.26 5.91
C ARG A 37 5.84 -15.20 5.11
N GLY A 38 6.95 -15.58 4.47
CA GLY A 38 7.71 -14.73 3.57
C GLY A 38 8.71 -13.81 4.28
N ASP A 39 9.07 -14.14 5.52
CA ASP A 39 10.20 -13.50 6.20
C ASP A 39 11.50 -13.75 5.45
N ILE A 40 12.55 -12.98 5.77
CA ILE A 40 13.89 -13.18 5.18
C ILE A 40 14.37 -14.63 5.36
N SER A 41 14.07 -15.25 6.50
CA SER A 41 14.37 -16.66 6.79
C SER A 41 13.65 -17.64 5.86
N ASP A 42 12.49 -17.26 5.32
CA ASP A 42 11.70 -18.09 4.42
C ASP A 42 12.20 -18.01 2.97
N LEU A 43 13.01 -16.99 2.64
CA LEU A 43 13.53 -16.75 1.29
C LEU A 43 14.73 -17.66 0.97
N THR A 44 14.44 -18.96 0.80
CA THR A 44 15.42 -19.94 0.33
C THR A 44 16.07 -19.51 -1.00
N PRO A 45 17.27 -20.00 -1.35
CA PRO A 45 17.88 -19.72 -2.66
C PRO A 45 16.95 -20.05 -3.83
N SER A 46 16.16 -21.12 -3.74
CA SER A 46 15.18 -21.47 -4.78
C SER A 46 14.09 -20.42 -4.95
N ILE A 47 13.54 -19.90 -3.85
CA ILE A 47 12.52 -18.83 -3.90
C ILE A 47 13.15 -17.55 -4.46
N ARG A 48 14.34 -17.16 -3.95
CA ARG A 48 15.03 -15.96 -4.41
C ARG A 48 15.31 -16.00 -5.91
N ASN A 49 15.90 -17.10 -6.39
CA ASN A 49 16.25 -17.25 -7.79
C ASN A 49 15.03 -17.38 -8.72
N HIS A 50 13.88 -17.81 -8.21
CA HIS A 50 12.66 -17.86 -9.01
C HIS A 50 11.98 -16.50 -9.12
N PHE A 51 11.82 -15.78 -8.00
CA PHE A 51 11.02 -14.56 -7.94
C PHE A 51 11.81 -13.27 -8.13
N PHE A 52 13.11 -13.24 -7.87
CA PHE A 52 13.85 -11.98 -7.74
C PHE A 52 15.17 -12.00 -8.50
N SER A 53 15.56 -10.82 -8.98
CA SER A 53 16.94 -10.55 -9.40
C SER A 53 17.77 -10.04 -8.22
N ASP A 54 19.09 -9.99 -8.40
CA ASP A 54 20.05 -9.52 -7.38
C ASP A 54 20.00 -8.01 -7.10
N LYS A 55 19.06 -7.25 -7.71
CA LYS A 55 18.94 -5.80 -7.50
C LYS A 55 18.19 -5.42 -6.22
N LEU A 56 17.46 -6.35 -5.61
CA LEU A 56 16.67 -6.10 -4.41
C LEU A 56 17.42 -6.50 -3.14
N SER A 57 17.28 -5.71 -2.08
CA SER A 57 17.74 -6.15 -0.75
C SER A 57 16.86 -7.29 -0.22
N LEU A 58 17.38 -8.09 0.72
CA LEU A 58 16.59 -9.16 1.35
C LEU A 58 15.30 -8.64 2.01
N GLY A 59 15.34 -7.45 2.62
CA GLY A 59 14.16 -6.82 3.20
C GLY A 59 13.12 -6.43 2.12
N GLN A 60 13.57 -5.92 0.97
CA GLN A 60 12.68 -5.63 -0.16
C GLN A 60 12.08 -6.90 -0.77
N MET A 61 12.88 -7.96 -0.93
CA MET A 61 12.39 -9.27 -1.39
C MET A 61 11.35 -9.84 -0.43
N SER A 62 11.59 -9.77 0.88
CA SER A 62 10.68 -10.29 1.92
C SER A 62 9.36 -9.53 1.96
N CYS A 63 9.43 -8.19 1.98
CA CYS A 63 8.25 -7.34 1.87
C CYS A 63 7.44 -7.66 0.61
N PHE A 64 8.08 -7.66 -0.56
CA PHE A 64 7.44 -8.03 -1.82
C PHE A 64 6.75 -9.38 -1.73
N TYR A 65 7.47 -10.40 -1.25
CA TYR A 65 6.99 -11.77 -1.22
C TYR A 65 5.77 -11.92 -0.31
N LYS A 66 5.72 -11.22 0.83
CA LYS A 66 4.54 -11.18 1.72
C LYS A 66 3.29 -10.64 1.02
N HIS A 67 3.41 -9.54 0.30
CA HIS A 67 2.28 -8.99 -0.44
C HIS A 67 1.79 -9.93 -1.54
N TYR A 68 2.73 -10.56 -2.28
CA TYR A 68 2.41 -11.62 -3.24
C TYR A 68 1.67 -12.80 -2.57
N LEU A 69 2.14 -13.27 -1.41
CA LEU A 69 1.50 -14.36 -0.68
C LEU A 69 0.09 -14.01 -0.22
N VAL A 70 -0.19 -12.76 0.17
CA VAL A 70 -1.56 -12.31 0.48
C VAL A 70 -2.46 -12.38 -0.76
N MET A 71 -1.99 -11.94 -1.93
CA MET A 71 -2.77 -12.03 -3.17
C MET A 71 -3.04 -13.50 -3.55
N LYS A 72 -2.03 -14.37 -3.41
CA LYS A 72 -2.18 -15.82 -3.65
C LYS A 72 -3.17 -16.47 -2.70
N GLU A 73 -3.13 -16.08 -1.42
CA GLU A 73 -4.06 -16.56 -0.39
C GLU A 73 -5.50 -16.12 -0.69
N ALA A 74 -5.68 -14.86 -1.09
CA ALA A 74 -6.97 -14.32 -1.50
C ALA A 74 -7.58 -15.08 -2.68
N LEU A 75 -6.78 -15.38 -3.71
CA LEU A 75 -7.21 -16.18 -4.86
C LEU A 75 -7.62 -17.60 -4.44
N ALA A 76 -6.79 -18.27 -3.64
CA ALA A 76 -7.05 -19.64 -3.19
C ALA A 76 -8.35 -19.74 -2.37
N ARG A 77 -8.61 -18.75 -1.52
CA ARG A 77 -9.79 -18.68 -0.64
C ARG A 77 -10.98 -17.93 -1.24
N LYS A 78 -10.84 -17.40 -2.46
CA LYS A 78 -11.84 -16.55 -3.15
C LYS A 78 -12.34 -15.40 -2.28
N ILE A 79 -11.40 -14.71 -1.62
CA ILE A 79 -11.70 -13.55 -0.76
C ILE A 79 -11.73 -12.30 -1.63
N GLU A 80 -12.89 -11.64 -1.71
CA GLU A 80 -13.03 -10.41 -2.48
C GLU A 80 -14.05 -9.46 -1.84
N PRO A 81 -13.75 -8.16 -1.75
CA PRO A 81 -12.43 -7.53 -1.92
C PRO A 81 -11.50 -7.82 -0.72
N VAL A 82 -10.23 -7.43 -0.83
CA VAL A 82 -9.22 -7.61 0.23
C VAL A 82 -8.61 -6.28 0.64
N LEU A 83 -8.53 -6.02 1.95
CA LEU A 83 -7.78 -4.92 2.53
C LEU A 83 -6.41 -5.45 3.01
N VAL A 84 -5.34 -4.77 2.65
CA VAL A 84 -3.98 -5.06 3.12
C VAL A 84 -3.42 -3.85 3.82
N LEU A 85 -2.84 -4.07 4.99
CA LEU A 85 -2.17 -3.06 5.80
C LEU A 85 -0.77 -3.56 6.21
N GLU A 86 0.19 -2.66 6.39
CA GLU A 86 1.47 -2.98 7.03
C GLU A 86 1.38 -2.87 8.57
N ASP A 87 2.33 -3.50 9.26
CA ASP A 87 2.37 -3.59 10.73
C ASP A 87 2.71 -2.26 11.45
N ASP A 88 3.05 -1.22 10.72
CA ASP A 88 3.28 0.13 11.24
C ASP A 88 2.14 1.10 10.91
N VAL A 89 1.01 0.60 10.41
CA VAL A 89 -0.10 1.43 9.96
C VAL A 89 -0.79 2.17 11.11
N ILE A 90 -1.20 3.41 10.84
CA ILE A 90 -2.05 4.22 11.71
C ILE A 90 -3.31 4.59 10.93
N LEU A 91 -4.42 3.95 11.26
CA LEU A 91 -5.74 4.31 10.75
C LEU A 91 -6.22 5.67 11.29
N ASN A 92 -6.90 6.43 10.44
CA ASN A 92 -7.55 7.69 10.80
C ASN A 92 -8.73 7.47 11.76
N GLU A 93 -9.16 8.54 12.44
CA GLU A 93 -10.26 8.46 13.42
C GLU A 93 -11.60 8.07 12.81
N ASN A 94 -11.88 8.56 11.61
CA ASN A 94 -13.09 8.27 10.84
C ASN A 94 -12.95 7.05 9.92
N PHE A 95 -11.97 6.16 10.16
CA PHE A 95 -11.65 5.04 9.27
C PHE A 95 -12.88 4.20 8.90
N LEU A 96 -13.68 3.76 9.88
CA LEU A 96 -14.87 2.92 9.62
C LEU A 96 -15.91 3.63 8.76
N GLN A 97 -16.15 4.92 9.00
CA GLN A 97 -17.12 5.69 8.25
C GLN A 97 -16.69 5.83 6.79
N GLU A 98 -15.41 6.14 6.54
CA GLU A 98 -14.89 6.21 5.18
C GLU A 98 -14.85 4.84 4.51
N MET A 99 -14.47 3.79 5.26
CA MET A 99 -14.40 2.43 4.76
C MET A 99 -15.77 1.90 4.35
N ALA A 100 -16.84 2.18 5.11
CA ALA A 100 -18.20 1.80 4.74
C ALA A 100 -18.64 2.43 3.41
N ALA A 101 -18.24 3.68 3.17
CA ALA A 101 -18.57 4.37 1.93
C ALA A 101 -17.68 3.92 0.75
N ILE A 102 -16.42 3.55 1.01
CA ILE A 102 -15.54 2.85 0.07
C ILE A 102 -16.15 1.53 -0.36
N GLU A 103 -16.61 0.70 0.58
CA GLU A 103 -17.25 -0.61 0.30
C GLU A 103 -18.44 -0.46 -0.66
N GLN A 104 -19.24 0.61 -0.52
CA GLN A 104 -20.34 0.90 -1.43
C GLN A 104 -19.85 1.20 -2.86
N GLU A 105 -18.85 2.08 -3.02
CA GLU A 105 -18.28 2.43 -4.33
C GLU A 105 -17.68 1.19 -5.03
N LEU A 106 -17.02 0.30 -4.26
CA LEU A 106 -16.37 -0.92 -4.75
C LEU A 106 -17.32 -1.91 -5.42
N THR A 107 -18.60 -1.97 -5.01
CA THR A 107 -19.57 -2.93 -5.56
C THR A 107 -19.71 -2.86 -7.09
N SER A 108 -19.48 -1.67 -7.67
CA SER A 108 -19.56 -1.40 -9.10
C SER A 108 -18.22 -1.47 -9.84
N MET A 109 -17.14 -1.76 -9.12
CA MET A 109 -15.77 -1.74 -9.63
C MET A 109 -15.24 -3.15 -9.83
N ARG A 110 -14.34 -3.31 -10.80
CA ARG A 110 -13.59 -4.53 -11.08
C ARG A 110 -12.19 -4.17 -11.56
N ASN A 111 -11.30 -5.14 -11.50
CA ASN A 111 -9.94 -5.09 -11.98
C ASN A 111 -9.19 -3.86 -11.44
N TYR A 112 -9.05 -3.80 -10.11
CA TYR A 112 -8.56 -2.60 -9.43
C TYR A 112 -7.51 -2.86 -8.35
N TYR A 113 -6.67 -1.84 -8.17
CA TYR A 113 -5.82 -1.65 -7.01
C TYR A 113 -6.05 -0.23 -6.49
N ILE A 114 -6.39 -0.09 -5.21
CA ILE A 114 -6.71 1.20 -4.58
C ILE A 114 -5.73 1.45 -3.45
N ASN A 115 -4.86 2.43 -3.62
CA ASN A 115 -3.99 2.90 -2.56
C ASN A 115 -4.76 3.82 -1.60
N ILE A 116 -4.81 3.46 -0.32
CA ILE A 116 -5.50 4.22 0.73
C ILE A 116 -4.55 4.95 1.68
N GLU A 117 -3.24 4.90 1.42
CA GLU A 117 -2.20 5.45 2.28
C GLU A 117 -1.92 6.93 1.98
N GLU A 118 -1.65 7.71 3.02
CA GLU A 118 -1.12 9.06 2.90
C GLU A 118 0.35 9.04 2.44
N ALA A 119 0.66 9.82 1.42
CA ALA A 119 2.03 10.07 0.99
C ALA A 119 2.28 11.56 0.84
N SER A 120 3.54 11.95 0.64
CA SER A 120 3.91 13.35 0.43
C SER A 120 3.21 14.02 -0.77
N ASN A 121 2.68 13.24 -1.72
CA ASN A 121 1.85 13.77 -2.80
C ASN A 121 0.37 13.37 -2.61
N SER A 122 -0.54 14.32 -2.80
CA SER A 122 -1.98 14.14 -2.67
C SER A 122 -2.72 14.28 -4.01
N VAL A 123 -3.99 13.88 -4.04
CA VAL A 123 -4.88 14.17 -5.19
C VAL A 123 -5.05 15.70 -5.28
N PRO A 124 -4.75 16.34 -6.42
CA PRO A 124 -4.88 17.79 -6.55
C PRO A 124 -6.31 18.29 -6.33
N LEU A 125 -6.50 19.44 -5.67
CA LEU A 125 -7.83 20.03 -5.45
C LEU A 125 -8.66 20.15 -6.74
N ALA A 126 -8.02 20.56 -7.85
CA ALA A 126 -8.68 20.72 -9.15
C ALA A 126 -9.16 19.40 -9.80
N ILE A 127 -8.74 18.25 -9.27
CA ILE A 127 -9.16 16.92 -9.74
C ILE A 127 -10.29 16.35 -8.86
N ARG A 128 -10.37 16.80 -7.60
CA ARG A 128 -11.34 16.29 -6.62
C ARG A 128 -12.76 16.64 -7.03
N LYS A 129 -13.68 15.69 -6.80
CA LYS A 129 -15.12 15.90 -6.96
C LYS A 129 -15.82 15.64 -5.63
N PRO A 130 -16.84 16.45 -5.26
CA PRO A 130 -17.63 16.18 -4.07
C PRO A 130 -18.21 14.77 -4.09
N GLY A 131 -18.05 14.05 -2.98
CA GLY A 131 -18.58 12.68 -2.81
C GLY A 131 -17.78 11.57 -3.50
N GLN A 132 -16.77 11.87 -4.32
CA GLN A 132 -15.93 10.86 -4.97
C GLN A 132 -14.70 10.54 -4.13
N ARG A 133 -14.47 9.25 -3.83
CA ARG A 133 -13.32 8.80 -3.04
C ARG A 133 -12.15 8.30 -3.88
N PHE A 134 -12.41 7.64 -5.00
CA PHE A 134 -11.34 7.04 -5.80
C PHE A 134 -11.00 7.87 -7.03
N TYR A 135 -9.72 8.12 -7.23
CA TYR A 135 -9.20 8.91 -8.34
C TYR A 135 -8.23 8.06 -9.15
N LEU A 136 -8.64 7.72 -10.37
CA LEU A 136 -7.84 6.92 -11.31
C LEU A 136 -6.52 7.65 -11.58
N CYS A 137 -5.40 6.95 -11.47
CA CYS A 137 -4.08 7.53 -11.59
C CYS A 137 -3.09 6.58 -12.28
N ARG A 138 -1.95 7.13 -12.69
CA ARG A 138 -0.92 6.37 -13.41
C ARG A 138 0.10 5.69 -12.51
N VAL A 139 0.32 6.21 -11.29
CA VAL A 139 1.45 5.80 -10.45
C VAL A 139 0.98 5.40 -9.07
N ASN A 140 1.56 4.34 -8.52
CA ASN A 140 1.34 3.98 -7.14
C ASN A 140 2.18 4.90 -6.23
N LYS A 141 1.83 4.94 -4.94
CA LYS A 141 2.63 5.65 -3.93
C LYS A 141 3.53 4.66 -3.22
N LEU A 142 2.90 3.79 -2.44
CA LEU A 142 3.45 2.98 -1.35
C LEU A 142 2.55 1.75 -1.15
N THR A 143 2.92 0.79 -0.29
CA THR A 143 2.13 -0.40 0.02
C THR A 143 1.70 -0.52 1.49
N GLY A 144 1.84 0.53 2.30
CA GLY A 144 1.45 0.54 3.72
C GLY A 144 -0.05 0.36 3.95
N GLY A 145 -0.88 0.69 2.94
CA GLY A 145 -2.30 0.35 2.95
C GLY A 145 -2.95 0.42 1.57
N TYR A 146 -3.63 -0.67 1.17
CA TYR A 146 -4.33 -0.74 -0.11
C TYR A 146 -5.46 -1.78 -0.12
N ILE A 147 -6.34 -1.66 -1.12
CA ILE A 147 -7.45 -2.59 -1.38
C ILE A 147 -7.30 -3.12 -2.81
N PHE A 148 -7.60 -4.39 -3.03
CA PHE A 148 -7.61 -4.98 -4.37
C PHE A 148 -8.78 -5.95 -4.57
N ASP A 149 -9.04 -6.30 -5.84
CA ASP A 149 -10.00 -7.32 -6.25
C ASP A 149 -9.30 -8.56 -6.85
N LEU A 150 -10.03 -9.65 -7.01
CA LEU A 150 -9.43 -10.91 -7.45
C LEU A 150 -8.96 -10.87 -8.91
N VAL A 151 -9.59 -10.04 -9.76
CA VAL A 151 -9.16 -9.88 -11.16
C VAL A 151 -7.77 -9.27 -11.22
N PHE A 152 -7.50 -8.21 -10.44
CA PHE A 152 -6.16 -7.66 -10.32
C PHE A 152 -5.19 -8.70 -9.72
N ALA A 153 -5.59 -9.37 -8.65
CA ALA A 153 -4.72 -10.33 -7.95
C ALA A 153 -4.26 -11.47 -8.88
N GLU A 154 -5.16 -12.03 -9.68
CA GLU A 154 -4.85 -13.09 -10.64
C GLU A 154 -3.80 -12.62 -11.66
N LYS A 155 -4.01 -11.45 -12.27
CA LYS A 155 -3.07 -10.85 -13.23
C LYS A 155 -1.70 -10.63 -12.60
N PHE A 156 -1.65 -10.06 -11.40
CA PHE A 156 -0.41 -9.77 -10.70
C PHE A 156 0.33 -11.04 -10.27
N VAL A 157 -0.37 -12.02 -9.70
CA VAL A 157 0.21 -13.31 -9.30
C VAL A 157 0.77 -14.04 -10.51
N ASN A 158 0.02 -14.12 -11.61
CA ASN A 158 0.49 -14.73 -12.84
C ASN A 158 1.74 -14.01 -13.38
N TYR A 159 1.78 -12.67 -13.36
CA TYR A 159 2.96 -11.92 -13.78
C TYR A 159 4.19 -12.27 -12.92
N VAL A 160 4.02 -12.29 -11.59
CA VAL A 160 5.11 -12.50 -10.63
C VAL A 160 5.66 -13.91 -10.67
N GLU A 161 4.83 -14.93 -10.90
CA GLU A 161 5.26 -16.34 -10.96
C GLU A 161 5.99 -16.71 -12.25
N ASN A 162 5.89 -15.90 -13.30
CA ASN A 162 6.46 -16.21 -14.62
C ASN A 162 7.78 -15.47 -14.92
N GLN A 163 8.30 -14.66 -13.99
CA GLN A 163 9.57 -13.95 -14.19
C GLN A 163 10.23 -13.51 -12.89
N GLN A 164 11.51 -13.18 -12.98
CA GLN A 164 12.21 -12.49 -11.90
C GLN A 164 11.84 -11.01 -11.84
N ASN A 165 11.75 -10.49 -10.62
CA ASN A 165 11.37 -9.11 -10.34
C ASN A 165 12.57 -8.34 -9.78
N ASP A 166 12.78 -7.13 -10.27
CA ASP A 166 13.96 -6.31 -9.96
C ASP A 166 13.63 -4.94 -9.36
N VAL A 167 12.35 -4.68 -9.10
CA VAL A 167 11.82 -3.45 -8.49
C VAL A 167 11.02 -3.81 -7.23
N PRO A 168 11.13 -3.01 -6.15
CA PRO A 168 10.28 -3.18 -4.96
C PRO A 168 8.80 -3.07 -5.31
N ILE A 169 7.94 -3.76 -4.56
CA ILE A 169 6.51 -3.85 -4.87
C ILE A 169 5.83 -2.46 -4.95
N ASP A 170 6.22 -1.53 -4.07
CA ASP A 170 5.79 -0.12 -4.08
C ASP A 170 5.75 0.50 -5.49
N GLY A 171 6.89 0.43 -6.17
CA GLY A 171 7.07 0.99 -7.50
C GLY A 171 6.54 0.07 -8.59
N MET A 172 6.63 -1.23 -8.39
CA MET A 172 6.24 -2.24 -9.36
C MET A 172 4.76 -2.15 -9.74
N ILE A 173 3.86 -2.00 -8.76
CA ILE A 173 2.41 -1.85 -9.03
C ILE A 173 2.16 -0.73 -10.04
N GLY A 174 2.78 0.44 -9.84
CA GLY A 174 2.62 1.58 -10.75
C GLY A 174 3.18 1.33 -12.15
N ASN A 175 4.25 0.56 -12.27
CA ASN A 175 4.89 0.26 -13.56
C ASN A 175 4.07 -0.72 -14.41
N LEU A 176 3.23 -1.54 -13.78
CA LEU A 176 2.48 -2.60 -14.43
C LEU A 176 1.06 -2.23 -14.86
N VAL A 177 0.59 -1.01 -14.56
CA VAL A 177 -0.78 -0.57 -14.85
C VAL A 177 -1.18 -0.82 -16.31
N ASP A 178 -0.34 -0.38 -17.25
CA ASP A 178 -0.63 -0.51 -18.68
C ASP A 178 -0.36 -1.93 -19.21
N GLN A 179 0.62 -2.65 -18.63
CA GLN A 179 0.96 -4.00 -19.07
C GLN A 179 -0.06 -5.06 -18.63
N LEU A 180 -0.57 -4.92 -17.40
CA LEU A 180 -1.58 -5.82 -16.84
C LEU A 180 -3.00 -5.29 -17.04
N GLU A 181 -3.15 -4.10 -17.63
CA GLU A 181 -4.43 -3.47 -17.93
C GLU A 181 -5.35 -3.49 -16.71
N PHE A 182 -4.95 -2.87 -15.60
CA PHE A 182 -5.80 -2.75 -14.39
C PHE A 182 -5.97 -1.29 -13.98
N ASN A 183 -7.00 -1.03 -13.18
CA ASN A 183 -7.32 0.31 -12.72
C ASN A 183 -6.61 0.63 -11.40
N LEU A 184 -5.64 1.53 -11.45
CA LEU A 184 -4.95 2.03 -10.27
C LEU A 184 -5.62 3.31 -9.74
N TYR A 185 -6.06 3.29 -8.49
CA TYR A 185 -6.69 4.43 -7.84
C TYR A 185 -5.91 4.92 -6.63
N TRP A 186 -6.01 6.22 -6.37
CA TRP A 186 -5.74 6.78 -5.05
C TRP A 186 -7.06 7.14 -4.36
N ALA A 187 -7.20 6.73 -3.10
CA ALA A 187 -8.28 7.21 -2.25
C ALA A 187 -8.02 8.64 -1.77
N HIS A 188 -9.09 9.44 -1.71
CA HIS A 188 -9.11 10.74 -1.08
C HIS A 188 -10.43 10.94 -0.29
N PRO A 189 -10.36 11.29 1.01
CA PRO A 189 -9.14 11.40 1.83
C PRO A 189 -8.39 10.05 1.93
N PRO A 190 -7.06 10.04 2.14
CA PRO A 190 -6.36 8.81 2.52
C PRO A 190 -6.91 8.32 3.86
N LEU A 191 -6.91 7.02 4.09
CA LEU A 191 -7.48 6.39 5.29
C LEU A 191 -6.43 6.02 6.33
N VAL A 192 -5.19 5.87 5.89
CA VAL A 192 -4.10 5.37 6.73
C VAL A 192 -2.82 6.19 6.55
N LYS A 193 -1.98 6.17 7.58
CA LYS A 193 -0.64 6.77 7.56
C LYS A 193 0.39 5.74 8.01
N GLN A 194 1.63 5.90 7.57
CA GLN A 194 2.72 5.03 8.00
C GLN A 194 3.36 5.56 9.30
N GLY A 195 3.35 4.74 10.35
CA GLY A 195 3.91 5.08 11.67
C GLY A 195 5.42 5.25 11.66
N SER A 196 6.15 4.48 10.84
CA SER A 196 7.60 4.63 10.71
C SER A 196 8.02 5.96 10.05
N LYS A 197 7.15 6.57 9.23
CA LYS A 197 7.38 7.92 8.67
C LYS A 197 7.15 9.04 9.68
N ASN A 198 6.27 8.81 10.65
CA ASN A 198 6.01 9.75 11.74
C ASN A 198 7.00 9.60 12.91
N GLY A 199 7.99 8.72 12.81
CA GLY A 199 8.98 8.47 13.85
C GLY A 199 8.48 7.66 15.03
N MET A 200 7.26 7.08 14.95
CA MET A 200 6.75 6.16 15.99
C MET A 200 7.53 4.83 16.00
N PHE A 201 8.06 4.42 14.85
CA PHE A 201 8.88 3.23 14.71
C PHE A 201 10.14 3.55 13.91
N ALA A 202 11.26 2.91 14.23
CA ALA A 202 12.45 2.97 13.39
C ALA A 202 12.13 2.40 11.99
N SER A 203 12.49 3.13 10.94
CA SER A 203 12.43 2.63 9.57
C SER A 203 13.74 1.92 9.24
N GLU A 204 13.73 0.58 9.31
CA GLU A 204 14.91 -0.24 9.00
C GLU A 204 15.43 -0.05 7.57
N LEU A 205 14.56 0.38 6.65
CA LEU A 205 14.91 0.60 5.24
C LEU A 205 15.66 1.92 4.99
N SER A 206 15.65 2.88 5.92
CA SER A 206 16.04 4.25 5.57
C SER A 206 17.42 4.69 6.05
N GLY A 207 18.06 4.03 7.03
CA GLY A 207 19.43 4.33 7.47
C GLY A 207 19.73 5.82 7.72
N ARG A 208 18.73 6.64 8.08
CA ARG A 208 18.88 8.10 8.22
C ARG A 208 19.25 8.50 9.65
N ASP A 209 20.16 9.47 9.75
CA ASP A 209 20.58 10.09 11.01
C ASP A 209 19.39 10.62 11.82
N ALA A 210 19.20 10.07 13.02
CA ALA A 210 18.20 10.51 13.97
C ALA A 210 18.63 11.86 14.58
N GLY A 211 17.90 12.94 14.26
CA GLY A 211 18.15 14.27 14.83
C GLY A 211 16.95 15.22 14.70
N PHE A 212 16.79 16.11 15.68
CA PHE A 212 15.65 17.04 15.79
C PHE A 212 15.51 17.98 14.58
N TYR A 213 16.62 18.57 14.12
CA TYR A 213 16.61 19.52 13.00
C TYR A 213 16.26 18.85 11.65
N PRO A 214 16.86 17.69 11.27
CA PRO A 214 16.41 16.92 10.12
C PRO A 214 14.92 16.55 10.16
N ALA A 215 14.40 16.18 11.34
CA ALA A 215 12.99 15.81 11.51
C ALA A 215 12.05 16.99 11.23
N VAL A 216 12.27 18.14 11.87
CA VAL A 216 11.47 19.37 11.65
C VAL A 216 11.53 19.81 10.19
N ARG A 217 12.72 19.79 9.58
CA ARG A 217 12.87 20.14 8.17
C ARG A 217 12.11 19.19 7.25
N ASN A 218 12.15 17.89 7.51
CA ASN A 218 11.40 16.90 6.73
C ASN A 218 9.89 17.09 6.90
N TRP A 219 9.42 17.38 8.12
CA TRP A 219 8.03 17.71 8.39
C TRP A 219 7.55 18.92 7.58
N PHE A 220 8.28 20.04 7.59
CA PHE A 220 7.95 21.20 6.75
C PHE A 220 7.94 20.85 5.25
N LYS A 221 8.91 20.06 4.78
CA LYS A 221 8.94 19.60 3.39
C LYS A 221 7.73 18.75 3.03
N ASP A 222 7.29 17.87 3.93
CA ASP A 222 6.13 17.02 3.69
C ASP A 222 4.83 17.82 3.70
N ILE A 223 4.65 18.75 4.65
CA ILE A 223 3.52 19.69 4.64
C ILE A 223 3.49 20.49 3.33
N TYR A 224 4.62 21.07 2.93
CA TYR A 224 4.70 21.81 1.68
C TYR A 224 4.32 20.93 0.49
N ARG A 225 4.79 19.68 0.44
CA ARG A 225 4.49 18.77 -0.66
C ARG A 225 3.00 18.37 -0.69
N ILE A 226 2.43 18.04 0.46
CA ILE A 226 1.05 17.55 0.59
C ILE A 226 0.05 18.66 0.25
N TYR A 227 0.21 19.83 0.87
CA TYR A 227 -0.80 20.90 0.86
C TYR A 227 -0.54 22.00 -0.17
N ILE A 228 0.68 22.14 -0.68
CA ILE A 228 1.01 23.18 -1.66
C ILE A 228 1.41 22.56 -3.00
N ARG A 229 2.51 21.81 -3.03
CA ARG A 229 3.08 21.29 -4.29
C ARG A 229 2.11 20.38 -5.02
N SER A 230 1.41 19.50 -4.31
CA SER A 230 0.45 18.56 -4.91
C SER A 230 -0.70 19.25 -5.61
N HIS A 231 -1.04 20.49 -5.23
CA HIS A 231 -2.16 21.22 -5.82
C HIS A 231 -1.73 22.12 -6.99
N LEU A 232 -0.49 22.60 -6.97
CA LEU A 232 0.04 23.51 -7.98
C LEU A 232 0.83 22.81 -9.10
N SER A 233 1.40 21.63 -8.81
CA SER A 233 2.25 20.92 -9.76
C SER A 233 1.46 20.41 -10.97
N LYS A 234 1.84 20.86 -12.18
CA LYS A 234 1.33 20.31 -13.45
C LYS A 234 1.62 18.82 -13.54
N LYS A 235 2.85 18.39 -13.21
CA LYS A 235 3.25 16.98 -13.21
C LYS A 235 2.33 16.13 -12.33
N GLN A 236 1.93 16.63 -11.16
CA GLN A 236 1.02 15.91 -10.27
C GLN A 236 -0.38 15.78 -10.88
N ARG A 237 -0.90 16.85 -11.51
CA ARG A 237 -2.21 16.82 -12.18
C ARG A 237 -2.24 15.84 -13.36
N GLU A 238 -1.16 15.77 -14.13
CA GLU A 238 -1.06 14.84 -15.26
C GLU A 238 -1.15 13.36 -14.86
N LEU A 239 -0.85 13.03 -13.60
CA LEU A 239 -1.03 11.65 -13.09
C LEU A 239 -2.49 11.18 -13.13
N PHE A 240 -3.45 12.11 -13.14
CA PHE A 240 -4.90 11.81 -13.04
C PHE A 240 -5.68 12.12 -14.32
N LYS A 241 -5.04 12.71 -15.34
CA LYS A 241 -5.73 13.12 -16.57
C LYS A 241 -5.64 12.06 -17.66
N ASN A 242 -6.70 11.96 -18.47
CA ASN A 242 -6.75 11.11 -19.67
C ASN A 242 -6.27 9.68 -19.38
N ARG A 243 -6.73 9.11 -18.27
CA ARG A 243 -6.40 7.73 -17.88
C ARG A 243 -7.35 6.77 -18.58
N LEU A 244 -6.80 5.74 -19.21
CA LEU A 244 -7.58 4.61 -19.69
C LEU A 244 -8.13 3.85 -18.48
N LYS A 245 -9.41 3.50 -18.55
CA LYS A 245 -10.06 2.65 -17.56
C LYS A 245 -10.22 1.27 -18.20
N TYR A 246 -9.69 0.25 -17.53
CA TYR A 246 -9.72 -1.14 -17.95
C TYR A 246 -10.86 -1.92 -17.27
#